data_AF-A0AA88X7F2-F1
#
_entry.id   AF-A0AA88X7F2-F1
#
_cell.length_a   1.000
_cell.length_b   1.000
_cell.length_c   1.000
_cell.angle_alpha   90.00
_cell.angle_beta   90.00
_cell.angle_gamma   90.00
#
_symmetry.space_group_name_H-M   'P 1'
#
loop_
_entity.id
_entity.type
_entity.pdbx_description
1 polymer ?
#
loop_
_entity_poly.entity_id
_entity_poly.type
_entity_poly.pdbx_seq_one_letter_code
_entity_poly.pdbx_strand_id
1 'polypeptide(L)'
;EEGSTRAKALLAKSIQENLEIQNNSRVFSIADLRCSVGPNTFSCVQTIMQAVQLKLKNCGPDLEEPEFHVFFNDNVTNDFNTLFKALPPDRQYMAAGVPGSFQGRLFPKASMNFMHSSFALNWLAKVPKEVTQEYSSAWNKGSKSLELAGDGLMVVIMPCRAEGTLPSESTILDVLECLGDSLADMVKEGPVSEALVDSFNMPVYIPTAFEVKEVV
;
A
#
# COMPACT_ATOMS: atom_id res chain seq x y z
N GLU A 1 -18.23 3.00 3.14
CA GLU A 1 -18.42 2.97 1.67
C GLU A 1 -17.83 4.20 0.99
N GLU A 2 -18.14 5.42 1.48
CA GLU A 2 -17.65 6.70 0.93
C GLU A 2 -16.11 6.82 0.84
N GLY A 3 -15.38 6.38 1.87
CA GLY A 3 -13.91 6.43 1.88
C GLY A 3 -13.24 5.57 0.78
N SER A 4 -13.81 4.39 0.48
CA SER A 4 -13.30 3.50 -0.58
C SER A 4 -13.52 4.13 -1.96
N THR A 5 -14.70 4.72 -2.20
CA THR A 5 -15.01 5.44 -3.44
C THR A 5 -14.06 6.62 -3.67
N ARG A 6 -13.79 7.40 -2.61
CA ARG A 6 -12.84 8.52 -2.68
C ARG A 6 -11.42 8.06 -2.97
N ALA A 7 -10.96 6.97 -2.35
CA ALA A 7 -9.62 6.41 -2.59
C ALA A 7 -9.47 5.94 -4.05
N LYS A 8 -10.48 5.26 -4.60
CA LYS A 8 -10.50 4.84 -6.02
C LYS A 8 -10.46 6.03 -6.98
N ALA A 9 -11.22 7.08 -6.68
CA ALA A 9 -11.23 8.30 -7.50
C ALA A 9 -9.87 9.00 -7.49
N LEU A 10 -9.22 9.09 -6.32
CA LEU A 10 -7.86 9.63 -6.22
C LEU A 10 -6.85 8.78 -7.00
N LEU A 11 -6.91 7.46 -6.86
CA LEU A 11 -6.05 6.53 -7.59
C LEU A 11 -6.19 6.68 -9.12
N ALA A 12 -7.43 6.67 -9.61
CA ALA A 12 -7.71 6.86 -11.04
C ALA A 12 -7.22 8.24 -11.53
N LYS A 13 -7.46 9.30 -10.75
CA LYS A 13 -6.99 10.65 -11.05
C LYS A 13 -5.45 10.71 -11.13
N SER A 14 -4.75 10.15 -10.15
CA SER A 14 -3.29 10.11 -10.13
C SER A 14 -2.71 9.41 -11.35
N ILE A 15 -3.34 8.31 -11.82
CA ILE A 15 -2.96 7.63 -13.07
C ILE A 15 -3.17 8.54 -14.27
N GLN A 16 -4.33 9.20 -14.40
CA GLN A 16 -4.62 10.11 -15.51
C GLN A 16 -3.63 11.29 -15.57
N GLU A 17 -3.22 11.82 -14.42
CA GLU A 17 -2.36 13.01 -14.36
C GLU A 17 -0.87 12.68 -14.49
N ASN A 18 -0.40 11.58 -13.90
CA ASN A 18 1.04 11.37 -13.66
C ASN A 18 1.64 10.13 -14.34
N LEU A 19 0.84 9.16 -14.79
CA LEU A 19 1.39 7.97 -15.45
C LEU A 19 1.81 8.29 -16.89
N GLU A 20 3.07 8.14 -17.24
CA GLU A 20 3.49 8.22 -18.65
C GLU A 20 3.32 6.84 -19.28
N ILE A 21 2.68 6.77 -20.46
CA ILE A 21 2.51 5.51 -21.18
C ILE A 21 3.26 5.57 -22.49
N GLN A 22 4.34 4.79 -22.57
CA GLN A 22 5.10 4.58 -23.79
C GLN A 22 4.71 3.24 -24.43
N ASN A 23 4.58 3.21 -25.76
CA ASN A 23 4.11 2.05 -26.52
C ASN A 23 5.19 0.96 -26.71
N ASN A 24 6.10 0.78 -25.75
CA ASN A 24 7.31 -0.02 -25.95
C ASN A 24 7.22 -1.43 -25.33
N SER A 25 6.28 -1.68 -24.42
CA SER A 25 6.13 -2.98 -23.74
C SER A 25 4.74 -3.58 -23.98
N ARG A 26 4.71 -4.86 -24.37
CA ARG A 26 3.46 -5.64 -24.47
C ARG A 26 2.85 -5.98 -23.12
N VAL A 27 3.63 -5.92 -22.05
CA VAL A 27 3.18 -6.27 -20.69
C VAL A 27 3.20 -5.02 -19.81
N PHE A 28 2.10 -4.80 -19.09
CA PHE A 28 1.97 -3.76 -18.07
C PHE A 28 1.97 -4.42 -16.68
N SER A 29 3.09 -4.29 -15.97
CA SER A 29 3.30 -4.92 -14.66
C SER A 29 2.81 -4.02 -13.53
N ILE A 30 1.92 -4.55 -12.69
CA ILE A 30 1.34 -3.88 -11.53
C ILE A 30 1.75 -4.64 -10.26
N ALA A 31 2.23 -3.96 -9.23
CA ALA A 31 2.38 -4.55 -7.90
C ALA A 31 1.41 -3.90 -6.90
N ASP A 32 0.62 -4.72 -6.21
CA ASP A 32 -0.14 -4.31 -5.04
C ASP A 32 0.62 -4.76 -3.78
N LEU A 33 1.19 -3.79 -3.07
CA LEU A 33 2.02 -4.00 -1.89
C LEU A 33 1.13 -4.04 -0.64
N ARG A 34 1.23 -5.12 0.13
CA ARG A 34 0.33 -5.47 1.25
C ARG A 34 -1.11 -5.75 0.81
N CYS A 35 -1.25 -6.68 -0.12
CA CYS A 35 -2.54 -7.09 -0.69
C CYS A 35 -3.48 -7.79 0.31
N SER A 36 -2.98 -8.28 1.45
CA SER A 36 -3.70 -9.16 2.37
C SER A 36 -4.31 -10.35 1.62
N VAL A 37 -5.60 -10.65 1.83
CA VAL A 37 -6.29 -11.82 1.27
C VAL A 37 -7.49 -11.46 0.37
N GLY A 38 -7.71 -10.16 0.11
CA GLY A 38 -8.87 -9.65 -0.61
C GLY A 38 -10.12 -9.43 0.27
N PRO A 39 -11.22 -8.86 -0.29
CA PRO A 39 -11.44 -8.55 -1.70
C PRO A 39 -10.90 -7.17 -2.15
N ASN A 40 -10.43 -6.35 -1.21
CA ASN A 40 -10.03 -4.96 -1.49
C ASN A 40 -8.95 -4.87 -2.59
N THR A 41 -7.93 -5.72 -2.51
CA THR A 41 -6.83 -5.78 -3.51
C THR A 41 -7.36 -5.98 -4.93
N PHE A 42 -8.34 -6.86 -5.14
CA PHE A 42 -8.93 -7.11 -6.46
C PHE A 42 -9.68 -5.89 -6.98
N SER A 43 -10.42 -5.20 -6.10
CA SER A 43 -11.13 -3.98 -6.48
C SER A 43 -10.17 -2.83 -6.81
N CYS A 44 -9.04 -2.73 -6.11
CA CYS A 44 -7.99 -1.74 -6.40
C CYS A 44 -7.32 -2.04 -7.74
N VAL A 45 -6.89 -3.28 -7.98
CA VAL A 45 -6.29 -3.72 -9.25
C VAL A 45 -7.23 -3.45 -10.42
N GLN A 46 -8.52 -3.77 -10.29
CA GLN A 46 -9.51 -3.48 -11.31
C GLN A 46 -9.60 -1.99 -11.62
N THR A 47 -9.55 -1.14 -10.59
CA THR A 47 -9.58 0.33 -10.73
C THR A 47 -8.34 0.83 -11.46
N ILE A 48 -7.16 0.30 -11.14
CA ILE A 48 -5.89 0.63 -11.79
C ILE A 48 -5.95 0.27 -13.27
N MET A 49 -6.34 -0.97 -13.59
CA MET A 49 -6.43 -1.44 -14.98
C MET A 49 -7.40 -0.58 -15.79
N GLN A 50 -8.59 -0.29 -15.26
CA GLN A 50 -9.56 0.57 -15.94
C GLN A 50 -9.03 1.98 -16.19
N ALA A 51 -8.32 2.56 -15.23
CA ALA A 51 -7.69 3.88 -15.40
C ALA A 51 -6.58 3.85 -16.46
N VAL A 52 -5.74 2.81 -16.47
CA VAL A 52 -4.69 2.64 -17.49
C VAL A 52 -5.29 2.45 -18.88
N GLN A 53 -6.28 1.57 -19.03
CA GLN A 53 -7.00 1.35 -20.28
C GLN A 53 -7.67 2.63 -20.81
N LEU A 54 -8.30 3.41 -19.92
CA LEU A 54 -8.90 4.69 -20.28
C LEU A 54 -7.84 5.69 -20.76
N LYS A 55 -6.68 5.73 -20.09
CA LYS A 55 -5.59 6.62 -20.47
C LYS A 55 -5.01 6.25 -21.84
N LEU A 56 -4.80 4.96 -22.10
CA LEU A 56 -4.36 4.45 -23.41
C LEU A 56 -5.29 4.90 -24.53
N LYS A 57 -6.61 4.73 -24.35
CA LYS A 57 -7.62 5.17 -25.33
C LYS A 57 -7.57 6.67 -25.61
N ASN A 58 -7.24 7.48 -24.61
CA ASN A 58 -7.11 8.93 -24.75
C ASN A 58 -5.79 9.35 -25.43
N CYS A 59 -4.72 8.54 -25.31
CA CYS A 59 -3.41 8.83 -25.89
C CYS A 59 -3.36 8.54 -27.41
N GLY A 60 -4.16 7.59 -27.91
CA GLY A 60 -4.30 7.34 -29.35
C GLY A 60 -5.04 6.05 -29.69
N PRO A 61 -5.81 6.02 -30.79
CA PRO A 61 -6.61 4.84 -31.18
C PRO A 61 -5.77 3.64 -31.65
N ASP A 62 -4.50 3.87 -32.00
CA ASP A 62 -3.59 2.82 -32.50
C ASP A 62 -2.79 2.11 -31.39
N LEU A 63 -2.99 2.49 -30.12
CA LEU A 63 -2.33 1.84 -28.99
C LEU A 63 -3.03 0.51 -28.68
N GLU A 64 -2.32 -0.59 -28.87
CA GLU A 64 -2.79 -1.91 -28.46
C GLU A 64 -2.90 -1.98 -26.93
N GLU A 65 -3.92 -2.67 -26.44
CA GLU A 65 -4.09 -2.90 -25.01
C GLU A 65 -3.02 -3.89 -24.52
N PRO A 66 -2.23 -3.54 -23.47
CA PRO A 66 -1.18 -4.42 -22.98
C PRO A 66 -1.75 -5.59 -22.21
N GLU A 67 -1.00 -6.69 -22.16
CA GLU A 67 -1.27 -7.77 -21.22
C GLU A 67 -0.95 -7.31 -19.79
N PHE A 68 -1.91 -7.37 -18.89
CA PHE A 68 -1.70 -7.00 -17.49
C PHE A 68 -1.11 -8.17 -16.70
N HIS A 69 -0.01 -7.91 -15.98
CA HIS A 69 0.57 -8.86 -15.02
C HIS A 69 0.59 -8.24 -13.63
N VAL A 70 -0.20 -8.82 -12.73
CA VAL A 70 -0.42 -8.30 -11.39
C VAL A 70 0.32 -9.16 -10.36
N PHE A 71 1.14 -8.51 -9.56
CA PHE A 71 1.87 -9.09 -8.45
C PHE A 71 1.23 -8.67 -7.13
N PHE A 72 0.71 -9.64 -6.40
CA PHE A 72 0.15 -9.47 -5.07
C PHE A 72 1.24 -9.74 -4.03
N ASN A 73 1.75 -8.67 -3.41
CA ASN A 73 2.76 -8.80 -2.36
C ASN A 73 2.15 -8.71 -0.97
N ASP A 74 2.62 -9.55 -0.06
CA ASP A 74 2.47 -9.34 1.38
C ASP A 74 3.58 -10.11 2.13
N ASN A 75 3.56 -10.04 3.47
CA ASN A 75 4.44 -10.81 4.34
C ASN A 75 4.34 -12.32 4.03
N VAL A 76 5.45 -13.03 4.24
CA VAL A 76 5.52 -14.50 4.10
C VAL A 76 4.49 -15.24 4.96
N THR A 77 4.01 -14.62 6.04
CA THR A 77 2.96 -15.16 6.92
C THR A 77 1.54 -14.90 6.44
N ASN A 78 1.35 -14.14 5.35
CA ASN A 78 0.02 -13.88 4.80
C ASN A 78 -0.60 -15.16 4.22
N ASP A 79 -1.93 -15.26 4.29
CA ASP A 79 -2.65 -16.41 3.74
C ASP A 79 -2.90 -16.27 2.23
N PHE A 80 -1.84 -16.50 1.46
CA PHE A 80 -1.92 -16.52 0.00
C PHE A 80 -2.87 -17.60 -0.54
N ASN A 81 -3.15 -18.66 0.22
CA ASN A 81 -4.12 -19.68 -0.23
C ASN A 81 -5.52 -19.08 -0.28
N THR A 82 -5.91 -18.31 0.74
CA THR A 82 -7.18 -17.60 0.74
C THR A 82 -7.23 -16.55 -0.38
N LEU A 83 -6.16 -15.78 -0.58
CA LEU A 83 -6.04 -14.84 -1.70
C LEU A 83 -6.28 -15.53 -3.05
N PHE A 84 -5.56 -16.62 -3.34
CA PHE A 84 -5.65 -17.31 -4.63
C PHE A 84 -7.00 -18.00 -4.85
N LYS A 85 -7.66 -18.49 -3.79
CA LYS A 85 -9.03 -19.01 -3.88
C LYS A 85 -10.05 -17.91 -4.18
N ALA A 86 -9.79 -16.68 -3.74
CA ALA A 86 -10.68 -15.54 -3.91
C ALA A 86 -10.45 -14.76 -5.21
N LEU A 87 -9.43 -15.12 -6.01
CA LEU A 87 -9.17 -14.47 -7.30
C LEU A 87 -10.40 -14.53 -8.22
N PRO A 88 -10.79 -13.42 -8.87
CA PRO A 88 -11.89 -13.44 -9.81
C PRO A 88 -11.60 -14.40 -10.98
N PRO A 89 -12.56 -15.28 -11.35
CA PRO A 89 -12.37 -16.24 -12.43
C PRO A 89 -12.34 -15.57 -13.82
N ASP A 90 -13.02 -14.44 -13.96
CA ASP A 90 -13.18 -13.62 -15.17
C ASP A 90 -12.15 -12.48 -15.28
N ARG A 91 -11.12 -12.50 -14.42
CA ARG A 91 -10.06 -11.48 -14.42
C ARG A 91 -9.36 -11.38 -15.79
N GLN A 92 -9.04 -10.15 -16.18
CA GLN A 92 -8.33 -9.84 -17.43
C GLN A 92 -6.83 -9.61 -17.19
N TYR A 93 -6.24 -10.35 -16.25
CA TYR A 93 -4.83 -10.22 -15.87
C TYR A 93 -4.22 -11.55 -15.40
N MET A 94 -2.93 -11.70 -15.67
CA MET A 94 -2.08 -12.72 -15.05
C MET A 94 -1.82 -12.35 -13.60
N ALA A 95 -1.84 -13.32 -12.69
CA ALA A 95 -1.68 -13.08 -11.25
C ALA A 95 -0.51 -13.90 -10.68
N ALA A 96 0.32 -13.26 -9.87
CA ALA A 96 1.39 -13.89 -9.11
C ALA A 96 1.39 -13.40 -7.66
N GLY A 97 1.69 -14.29 -6.71
CA GLY A 97 1.94 -13.91 -5.32
C GLY A 97 3.43 -13.69 -5.08
N VAL A 98 3.78 -12.66 -4.32
CA VAL A 98 5.16 -12.30 -3.99
C VAL A 98 5.31 -12.23 -2.46
N PRO A 99 5.70 -13.34 -1.80
CA PRO A 99 5.87 -13.35 -0.36
C PRO A 99 7.17 -12.63 0.03
N GLY A 100 7.06 -11.64 0.91
CA GLY A 100 8.21 -10.87 1.40
C GLY A 100 7.85 -9.50 1.95
N SER A 101 8.71 -8.93 2.80
CA SER A 101 8.54 -7.56 3.27
C SER A 101 8.80 -6.57 2.15
N PHE A 102 7.84 -5.68 1.86
CA PHE A 102 8.03 -4.62 0.87
C PHE A 102 9.06 -3.56 1.29
N GLN A 103 9.56 -3.57 2.53
CA GLN A 103 10.66 -2.70 2.93
C GLN A 103 11.98 -3.09 2.24
N GLY A 104 12.08 -4.34 1.76
CA GLY A 104 13.19 -4.83 0.96
C GLY A 104 12.91 -4.83 -0.55
N ARG A 105 13.90 -5.32 -1.30
CA ARG A 105 13.76 -5.59 -2.73
C ARG A 105 12.86 -6.83 -2.94
N LEU A 106 11.84 -6.70 -3.77
CA LEU A 106 10.91 -7.75 -4.18
C LEU A 106 11.03 -8.09 -5.67
N PHE A 107 11.37 -7.10 -6.50
CA PHE A 107 11.34 -7.21 -7.95
C PHE A 107 12.72 -6.95 -8.57
N PRO A 108 12.95 -7.44 -9.81
CA PRO A 108 14.09 -6.99 -10.62
C PRO A 108 14.10 -5.47 -10.82
N LYS A 109 15.26 -4.94 -11.22
CA LYS A 109 15.36 -3.51 -11.52
C LYS A 109 14.50 -3.14 -12.73
N ALA A 110 13.83 -1.99 -12.67
CA ALA A 110 13.04 -1.43 -13.77
C ALA A 110 12.03 -2.41 -14.40
N SER A 111 11.39 -3.25 -13.58
CA SER A 111 10.44 -4.27 -14.06
C SER A 111 8.97 -3.93 -13.79
N MET A 112 8.69 -2.88 -13.01
CA MET A 112 7.34 -2.52 -12.60
C MET A 112 6.89 -1.20 -13.22
N ASN A 113 5.76 -1.22 -13.93
CA ASN A 113 5.16 0.00 -14.51
C ASN A 113 4.33 0.76 -13.47
N PHE A 114 3.66 0.03 -12.59
CA PHE A 114 2.83 0.62 -11.55
C PHE A 114 2.99 -0.10 -10.22
N MET A 115 3.12 0.68 -9.14
CA MET A 115 3.07 0.16 -7.77
C MET A 115 1.97 0.85 -6.99
N HIS A 116 1.19 0.07 -6.25
CA HIS A 116 0.15 0.56 -5.36
C HIS A 116 0.39 0.06 -3.94
N SER A 117 0.07 0.89 -2.96
CA SER A 117 0.11 0.53 -1.55
C SER A 117 -0.98 1.29 -0.81
N SER A 118 -1.87 0.58 -0.12
CA SER A 118 -2.97 1.19 0.64
C SER A 118 -2.94 0.75 2.10
N PHE A 119 -3.00 1.69 3.06
CA PHE A 119 -3.05 1.43 4.51
C PHE A 119 -1.94 0.51 5.05
N ALA A 120 -0.77 0.56 4.40
CA ALA A 120 0.36 -0.31 4.69
C ALA A 120 1.53 0.39 5.41
N LEU A 121 1.73 1.68 5.15
CA LEU A 121 2.89 2.43 5.66
C LEU A 121 2.73 2.90 7.11
N ASN A 122 1.51 2.94 7.62
CA ASN A 122 1.21 3.38 9.00
C ASN A 122 1.61 2.36 10.07
N TRP A 123 2.05 1.15 9.72
CA TRP A 123 2.44 0.08 10.64
C TRP A 123 3.85 0.21 11.22
N LEU A 124 4.26 1.44 11.57
CA LEU A 124 5.49 1.73 12.32
C LEU A 124 5.10 2.66 13.48
N ALA A 125 5.70 2.56 14.67
CA ALA A 125 5.34 3.41 15.83
C ALA A 125 5.81 4.88 15.73
N LYS A 126 6.73 5.15 14.79
CA LYS A 126 7.26 6.46 14.39
C LYS A 126 7.93 6.28 13.03
N VAL A 127 8.12 7.34 12.25
CA VAL A 127 9.15 7.31 11.18
C VAL A 127 10.49 7.16 11.90
N PRO A 128 11.18 6.01 11.78
CA PRO A 128 12.45 5.84 12.48
C PRO A 128 13.46 6.81 11.86
N LYS A 129 14.20 7.59 12.65
CA LYS A 129 15.25 8.50 12.10
C LYS A 129 16.29 7.70 11.30
N GLU A 130 16.41 6.43 11.64
CA GLU A 130 17.20 5.41 10.98
C GLU A 130 16.77 5.23 9.50
N VAL A 131 15.53 5.54 9.10
CA VAL A 131 15.09 5.47 7.68
C VAL A 131 15.37 6.76 6.91
N THR A 132 16.02 7.77 7.51
CA THR A 132 16.50 8.97 6.80
C THR A 132 18.03 9.09 6.82
N GLN A 133 18.72 8.15 7.47
CA GLN A 133 20.16 8.15 7.64
C GLN A 133 20.82 7.13 6.71
N GLU A 134 21.61 7.57 5.71
CA GLU A 134 22.17 6.68 4.68
C GLU A 134 22.99 5.49 5.20
N TYR A 135 23.60 5.63 6.37
CA TYR A 135 24.43 4.62 7.03
C TYR A 135 23.63 3.58 7.84
N SER A 136 22.34 3.81 8.04
CA SER A 136 21.48 2.92 8.81
C SER A 136 21.09 1.68 7.99
N SER A 137 20.98 0.54 8.65
CA SER A 137 20.42 -0.68 8.05
C SER A 137 18.93 -0.56 7.70
N ALA A 138 18.23 0.43 8.27
CA ALA A 138 16.84 0.73 7.95
C ALA A 138 16.69 1.68 6.75
N TRP A 139 17.78 2.28 6.25
CA TRP A 139 17.76 3.08 5.03
C TRP A 139 17.53 2.19 3.81
N ASN A 140 16.38 2.35 3.17
CA ASN A 140 15.98 1.51 2.04
C ASN A 140 16.65 1.89 0.72
N LYS A 141 17.50 2.93 0.68
CA LYS A 141 18.24 3.40 -0.52
C LYS A 141 17.37 3.61 -1.76
N GLY A 142 16.09 3.96 -1.60
CA GLY A 142 15.16 4.03 -2.73
C GLY A 142 14.95 2.67 -3.41
N SER A 143 14.96 1.56 -2.67
CA SER A 143 14.84 0.21 -3.26
C SER A 143 13.60 0.05 -4.14
N LYS A 144 12.51 0.79 -3.85
CA LYS A 144 11.31 0.79 -4.69
C LYS A 144 11.48 1.61 -5.97
N SER A 145 12.19 2.73 -5.94
CA SER A 145 12.49 3.49 -7.16
C SER A 145 13.40 2.70 -8.12
N LEU A 146 14.25 1.81 -7.61
CA LEU A 146 15.04 0.90 -8.45
C LEU A 146 14.22 -0.17 -9.17
N GLU A 147 13.06 -0.56 -8.62
CA GLU A 147 12.18 -1.60 -9.18
C GLU A 147 11.19 -1.02 -10.20
N LEU A 148 10.83 0.26 -10.05
CA LEU A 148 10.02 0.99 -11.00
C LEU A 148 10.78 1.19 -12.32
N ALA A 149 10.05 1.06 -13.43
CA ALA A 149 10.49 1.53 -14.73
C ALA A 149 10.76 3.05 -14.69
N GLY A 150 11.54 3.57 -15.64
CA GLY A 150 11.90 4.99 -15.68
C GLY A 150 10.69 5.93 -15.79
N ASP A 151 9.61 5.45 -16.41
CA ASP A 151 8.29 6.07 -16.57
C ASP A 151 7.24 5.49 -15.61
N GLY A 152 7.66 4.68 -14.64
CA GLY A 152 6.79 4.00 -13.70
C GLY A 152 6.22 4.92 -12.64
N LEU A 153 5.00 4.63 -12.17
CA LEU A 153 4.32 5.39 -11.13
C LEU A 153 4.08 4.54 -9.89
N MET A 154 4.40 5.09 -8.72
CA MET A 154 4.00 4.53 -7.44
C MET A 154 2.96 5.43 -6.78
N VAL A 155 1.81 4.86 -6.40
CA VAL A 155 0.75 5.54 -5.67
C VAL A 155 0.61 4.92 -4.29
N VAL A 156 0.73 5.77 -3.27
CA VAL A 156 0.56 5.41 -1.87
C VAL A 156 -0.68 6.10 -1.33
N ILE A 157 -1.59 5.31 -0.77
CA ILE A 157 -2.75 5.80 -0.02
C ILE A 157 -2.53 5.41 1.43
N MET A 158 -2.40 6.40 2.30
CA MET A 158 -2.21 6.16 3.73
C MET A 158 -3.02 7.15 4.54
N PRO A 159 -3.40 6.80 5.77
CA PRO A 159 -3.99 7.75 6.67
C PRO A 159 -2.98 8.83 7.06
N CYS A 160 -3.45 10.08 7.08
CA CYS A 160 -2.70 11.21 7.61
C CYS A 160 -3.55 11.94 8.65
N ARG A 161 -2.88 12.54 9.64
CA ARG A 161 -3.50 13.44 10.61
C ARG A 161 -3.39 14.89 10.13
N ALA A 162 -4.22 15.78 10.68
CA ALA A 162 -4.21 17.19 10.32
C ALA A 162 -2.90 17.87 10.76
N GLU A 163 -2.46 18.88 10.01
CA GLU A 163 -1.28 19.67 10.39
C GLU A 163 -1.49 20.36 11.74
N GLY A 164 -0.43 20.48 12.52
CA GLY A 164 -0.45 21.12 13.85
C GLY A 164 -1.08 20.29 14.97
N THR A 165 -1.63 19.10 14.67
CA THR A 165 -2.06 18.15 15.70
C THR A 165 -0.87 17.46 16.35
N LEU A 166 -1.09 16.75 17.45
CA LEU A 166 -0.18 15.75 18.01
C LEU A 166 -0.51 14.35 17.44
N PRO A 167 0.46 13.41 17.42
CA PRO A 167 0.17 12.04 17.03
C PRO A 167 -1.00 11.42 17.81
N SER A 168 -1.13 11.74 19.11
CA SER A 168 -2.21 11.31 20.01
C SER A 168 -3.60 11.84 19.64
N GLU A 169 -3.70 12.88 18.82
CA GLU A 169 -4.97 13.53 18.43
C GLU A 169 -5.50 13.02 17.08
N SER A 170 -4.96 11.89 16.58
CA SER A 170 -5.46 11.28 15.36
C SER A 170 -6.78 10.56 15.59
N THR A 171 -7.78 10.80 14.74
CA THR A 171 -9.07 10.09 14.78
C THR A 171 -8.97 8.57 14.63
N ILE A 172 -7.86 8.06 14.09
CA ILE A 172 -7.58 6.62 14.06
C ILE A 172 -7.19 6.10 15.44
N LEU A 173 -6.54 6.92 16.26
CA LEU A 173 -6.22 6.56 17.63
C LEU A 173 -7.47 6.57 18.51
N ASP A 174 -8.48 7.40 18.24
CA ASP A 174 -9.77 7.34 18.96
C ASP A 174 -10.39 5.94 18.88
N VAL A 175 -10.28 5.27 17.72
CA VAL A 175 -10.74 3.87 17.55
C VAL A 175 -9.87 2.89 18.35
N LEU A 176 -8.57 3.17 18.49
CA LEU A 176 -7.65 2.36 19.28
C LEU A 176 -7.79 2.61 20.79
N GLU A 177 -8.31 3.77 21.22
CA GLU A 177 -8.62 4.05 22.61
C GLU A 177 -9.70 3.08 23.12
N CYS A 178 -10.74 2.80 22.33
CA CYS A 178 -11.74 1.78 22.67
C CYS A 178 -11.12 0.38 22.85
N LEU A 179 -10.05 0.05 22.12
CA LEU A 179 -9.29 -1.18 22.34
C LEU A 179 -8.53 -1.13 23.67
N GLY A 180 -7.95 0.02 24.01
CA GLY A 180 -7.32 0.27 25.31
C GLY A 180 -8.30 0.08 26.47
N ASP A 181 -9.50 0.64 26.38
CA ASP A 181 -10.56 0.48 27.38
C ASP A 181 -10.97 -1.00 27.52
N SER A 182 -11.13 -1.69 26.40
CA SER A 182 -11.44 -3.13 26.39
C SER A 182 -10.34 -3.96 27.04
N LEU A 183 -9.06 -3.61 26.82
CA LEU A 183 -7.91 -4.24 27.48
C LEU A 183 -7.91 -3.97 28.99
N ALA A 184 -8.23 -2.74 29.41
CA ALA A 184 -8.34 -2.38 30.82
C ALA A 184 -9.46 -3.14 31.53
N ASP A 185 -10.61 -3.36 30.87
CA ASP A 185 -11.69 -4.18 31.40
C ASP A 185 -11.30 -5.65 31.52
N MET A 186 -10.58 -6.21 30.54
CA MET A 186 -10.01 -7.57 30.65
C MET A 186 -8.98 -7.70 31.78
N VAL A 187 -8.28 -6.63 32.18
CA VAL A 187 -7.44 -6.65 33.37
C VAL A 187 -8.28 -6.73 34.64
N LYS A 188 -9.38 -5.95 34.72
CA LYS A 188 -10.29 -5.96 35.87
C LYS A 188 -10.99 -7.31 36.05
N GLU A 189 -11.36 -7.97 34.95
CA GLU A 189 -12.03 -9.27 34.98
C GLU A 189 -11.08 -10.45 35.27
N GLY A 190 -9.77 -10.23 35.21
CA GLY A 190 -8.75 -11.24 35.49
C GLY A 190 -8.24 -12.17 34.36
N PRO A 191 -8.76 -12.20 33.11
CA PRO A 191 -8.16 -13.02 32.05
C PRO A 191 -6.79 -12.52 31.56
N VAL A 192 -6.42 -11.27 31.84
CA VAL A 192 -5.16 -10.66 31.40
C VAL A 192 -4.48 -9.91 32.55
N SER A 193 -3.15 -9.95 32.63
CA SER A 193 -2.39 -9.19 33.63
C SER A 193 -2.12 -7.75 33.19
N GLU A 194 -2.16 -6.80 34.13
CA GLU A 194 -1.81 -5.39 33.91
C GLU A 194 -0.45 -5.22 33.21
N ALA A 195 0.59 -5.91 33.70
CA ALA A 195 1.93 -5.86 33.12
C ALA A 195 2.00 -6.28 31.64
N LEU A 196 1.09 -7.16 31.19
CA LEU A 196 1.02 -7.56 29.78
C LEU A 196 0.44 -6.43 28.93
N VAL A 197 -0.63 -5.78 29.41
CA VAL A 197 -1.24 -4.62 28.75
C VAL A 197 -0.25 -3.45 28.70
N ASP A 198 0.46 -3.17 29.80
CA ASP A 198 1.47 -2.10 29.85
C ASP A 198 2.64 -2.33 28.89
N SER A 199 3.01 -3.59 28.66
CA SER A 199 4.08 -3.95 27.72
C SER A 199 3.63 -3.88 26.25
N PHE A 200 2.33 -3.91 25.99
CA PHE A 200 1.77 -3.94 24.65
C PHE A 200 1.69 -2.53 24.07
N ASN A 201 2.29 -2.35 22.90
CA ASN A 201 2.19 -1.11 22.14
C ASN A 201 1.78 -1.45 20.71
N MET A 202 0.77 -0.75 20.19
CA MET A 202 0.43 -0.87 18.78
C MET A 202 1.47 -0.14 17.93
N PRO A 203 2.12 -0.80 16.96
CA PRO A 203 3.12 -0.19 16.11
C PRO A 203 2.45 0.64 15.01
N VAL A 204 1.68 1.66 15.39
CA VAL A 204 0.95 2.51 14.46
C VAL A 204 1.38 3.95 14.60
N TYR A 205 1.68 4.60 13.47
CA TYR A 205 2.00 6.02 13.39
C TYR A 205 1.28 6.61 12.21
N ILE A 206 0.57 7.69 12.50
CA ILE A 206 -0.21 8.45 11.53
C ILE A 206 0.55 9.77 11.29
N PRO A 207 1.29 9.91 10.19
CA PRO A 207 2.04 11.14 9.91
C PRO A 207 1.10 12.27 9.49
N THR A 208 1.57 13.51 9.52
CA THR A 208 0.97 14.60 8.75
C THR A 208 1.36 14.51 7.27
N ALA A 209 0.68 15.25 6.41
CA ALA A 209 1.05 15.31 5.00
C ALA A 209 2.43 15.96 4.80
N PHE A 210 2.80 16.90 5.67
CA PHE A 210 4.13 17.50 5.71
C PHE A 210 5.21 16.46 6.06
N GLU A 211 5.02 15.66 7.13
CA GLU A 211 5.97 14.62 7.54
C GLU A 211 6.21 13.59 6.42
N VAL A 212 5.17 13.24 5.64
CA VAL A 212 5.31 12.37 4.47
C VAL A 212 6.12 13.03 3.35
N LYS A 213 5.95 14.33 3.11
CA LYS A 213 6.68 15.05 2.04
C LYS A 213 8.17 15.20 2.34
N GLU A 214 8.58 15.25 3.60
CA GLU A 214 10.00 15.36 3.95
C GLU A 214 10.80 14.09 3.65
N VAL A 215 10.13 12.95 3.44
CA VAL A 215 10.76 11.65 3.19
C VAL A 215 10.63 11.14 1.75
N VAL A 216 9.90 11.87 0.88
CA VAL A 216 9.70 11.57 -0.54
C VAL A 216 10.58 12.48 -1.40
#